data_AF-A0A6J4RV98-F1
#
_entry.id   AF-A0A6J4RV98-F1
#
_cell.length_a   1.000
_cell.length_b   1.000
_cell.length_c   1.000
_cell.angle_alpha   90.00
_cell.angle_beta   90.00
_cell.angle_gamma   90.00
#
_symmetry.space_group_name_H-M   'P 1'
#
loop_
_entity.id
_entity.type
_entity.pdbx_description
1 polymer ?
#
loop_
_entity_poly.entity_id
_entity_poly.type
_entity_poly.pdbx_seq_one_letter_code
_entity_poly.pdbx_strand_id
1 'polypeptide(L)'
;MARPMKHSKEVEERILSMIRIGTSMAGSAECAGIDAATFHRWMERGDLEGTERADARFRTFRRRVEQARGEAEVRDVTHIARAAGSDWRAAAWRLAQSGAL
;
A
#
# COMPACT_ATOMS: atom_id res chain seq x y z
N MET A 1 -30.32 0.82 16.06
CA MET A 1 -28.83 0.90 16.08
C MET A 1 -28.32 0.80 14.66
N ALA A 2 -27.39 1.68 14.25
CA ALA A 2 -26.80 1.66 12.92
C ALA A 2 -25.87 0.45 12.75
N ARG A 3 -25.98 -0.26 11.62
CA ARG A 3 -25.07 -1.36 11.27
C ARG A 3 -23.64 -0.82 11.18
N PRO A 4 -22.65 -1.39 11.90
CA PRO A 4 -21.26 -0.95 11.80
C PRO A 4 -20.82 -0.98 10.34
N MET A 5 -20.36 0.16 9.81
CA MET A 5 -19.81 0.19 8.47
C MET A 5 -18.46 -0.51 8.50
N LYS A 6 -18.29 -1.56 7.68
CA LYS A 6 -17.01 -2.28 7.55
C LYS A 6 -15.85 -1.36 7.14
N HIS A 7 -16.16 -0.28 6.43
CA HIS A 7 -15.20 0.75 6.02
C HIS A 7 -15.29 1.95 6.97
N SER A 8 -14.36 2.03 7.91
CA SER A 8 -14.20 3.16 8.84
C SER A 8 -12.79 3.76 8.70
N LYS A 9 -12.63 5.03 9.09
CA LYS A 9 -11.30 5.68 9.08
C LYS A 9 -10.28 4.91 9.93
N GLU A 10 -10.71 4.33 11.05
CA GLU A 10 -9.84 3.53 11.92
C GLU A 10 -9.31 2.26 11.22
N VAL A 11 -10.18 1.55 10.50
CA VAL A 11 -9.78 0.41 9.68
C VAL A 11 -8.84 0.85 8.56
N GLU A 12 -9.14 1.96 7.88
CA GLU A 12 -8.25 2.52 6.86
C GLU A 12 -6.85 2.80 7.43
N GLU A 13 -6.74 3.50 8.57
CA GLU A 13 -5.44 3.81 9.17
C GLU A 13 -4.65 2.56 9.57
N ARG A 14 -5.33 1.53 10.09
CA ARG A 14 -4.68 0.26 10.43
C ARG A 14 -4.14 -0.44 9.19
N ILE A 15 -4.87 -0.43 8.08
CA ILE A 15 -4.39 -1.01 6.81
C ILE A 15 -3.20 -0.19 6.31
N LEU A 16 -3.32 1.13 6.27
CA LEU A 16 -2.28 2.03 5.76
C LEU A 16 -0.99 1.95 6.58
N SER A 17 -1.06 1.83 7.90
CA SER A 17 0.14 1.68 8.74
C SER A 17 0.88 0.37 8.45
N MET A 18 0.16 -0.72 8.22
CA MET A 18 0.75 -2.02 7.87
C MET A 18 1.36 -2.03 6.47
N ILE A 19 0.74 -1.34 5.49
CA ILE A 19 1.31 -1.19 4.15
C ILE A 19 2.61 -0.38 4.20
N ARG A 20 2.64 0.73 4.97
CA ARG A 20 3.85 1.57 5.13
C ARG A 20 5.06 0.82 5.68
N ILE A 21 4.82 -0.26 6.43
CA ILE A 21 5.92 -1.09 6.93
C ILE A 21 6.36 -2.19 5.96
N GLY A 22 5.81 -2.22 4.74
CA GLY A 22 6.20 -3.16 3.67
C GLY A 22 5.37 -4.45 3.63
N THR A 23 4.24 -4.51 4.35
CA THR A 23 3.35 -5.68 4.31
C THR A 23 2.56 -5.72 3.01
N SER A 24 2.18 -6.90 2.54
CA SER A 24 1.27 -7.03 1.40
C SER A 24 -0.07 -6.33 1.67
N MET A 25 -0.73 -5.81 0.63
CA MET A 25 -2.02 -5.13 0.78
C MET A 25 -3.09 -6.05 1.37
N ALA A 26 -3.18 -7.29 0.86
CA ALA A 26 -4.14 -8.29 1.34
C ALA A 26 -3.85 -8.68 2.81
N GLY A 27 -2.59 -8.94 3.17
CA GLY A 27 -2.22 -9.26 4.55
C GLY A 27 -2.46 -8.10 5.51
N SER A 28 -2.26 -6.85 5.05
CA SER A 28 -2.58 -5.64 5.81
C SER A 28 -4.08 -5.51 6.08
N ALA A 29 -4.91 -5.83 5.08
CA ALA A 29 -6.36 -5.87 5.23
C ALA A 29 -6.80 -6.95 6.23
N GLU A 30 -6.28 -8.17 6.10
CA GLU A 30 -6.61 -9.29 7.00
C GLU A 30 -6.20 -8.99 8.45
N CYS A 31 -5.03 -8.40 8.66
CA CYS A 31 -4.57 -7.97 9.99
C CYS A 31 -5.46 -6.86 10.60
N ALA A 32 -6.09 -6.05 9.75
CA ALA A 32 -7.10 -5.07 10.17
C ALA A 32 -8.51 -5.68 10.34
N GLY A 33 -8.67 -6.99 10.16
CA GLY A 33 -9.95 -7.70 10.27
C GLY A 33 -10.83 -7.59 9.02
N ILE A 34 -10.24 -7.22 7.87
CA ILE A 34 -10.92 -7.09 6.59
C ILE A 34 -10.48 -8.21 5.66
N ASP A 35 -11.44 -9.03 5.23
CA ASP A 35 -11.23 -10.04 4.20
C ASP A 35 -10.66 -9.44 2.90
N ALA A 36 -9.71 -10.14 2.28
CA ALA A 36 -9.00 -9.68 1.09
C ALA A 36 -9.96 -9.33 -0.06
N ALA A 37 -11.00 -10.14 -0.30
CA ALA A 37 -11.98 -9.83 -1.35
C ALA A 37 -12.77 -8.55 -1.05
N THR A 38 -13.03 -8.26 0.23
CA THR A 38 -13.63 -6.99 0.65
C THR A 38 -12.72 -5.80 0.35
N PHE A 39 -11.43 -5.92 0.65
CA PHE A 39 -10.44 -4.91 0.34
C PHE A 39 -10.31 -4.67 -1.18
N HIS A 40 -10.25 -5.74 -1.99
CA HIS A 40 -10.19 -5.60 -3.44
C HIS A 40 -11.40 -4.87 -4.02
N ARG A 41 -12.62 -5.19 -3.55
CA ARG A 41 -13.82 -4.44 -3.94
C ARG A 41 -13.74 -2.95 -3.57
N TRP A 42 -13.07 -2.59 -2.47
CA TRP A 42 -12.86 -1.18 -2.11
C TRP A 42 -11.87 -0.51 -3.08
N MET A 43 -10.83 -1.21 -3.50
CA MET A 43 -9.85 -0.72 -4.47
C MET A 43 -10.45 -0.56 -5.87
N GLU A 44 -11.28 -1.51 -6.31
CA GLU A 44 -12.02 -1.44 -7.58
C GLU A 44 -12.96 -0.24 -7.63
N ARG A 45 -13.71 0.00 -6.55
CA ARG A 45 -14.56 1.19 -6.42
C ARG A 45 -13.75 2.48 -6.42
N GLY A 46 -12.49 2.44 -5.98
CA GLY A 46 -11.60 3.58 -6.03
C GLY A 46 -11.00 3.84 -7.41
N ASP A 47 -11.25 3.00 -8.41
CA ASP A 47 -10.74 3.19 -9.76
C ASP A 47 -11.41 4.39 -10.45
N LEU A 48 -10.61 5.17 -11.18
CA LEU A 48 -11.09 6.36 -11.90
C LEU A 48 -11.90 6.01 -13.14
N GLU A 49 -11.71 4.79 -13.68
CA GLU A 49 -12.51 4.27 -14.78
C GLU A 49 -13.88 3.73 -14.31
N GLY A 50 -14.11 3.62 -12.99
CA GLY A 50 -15.38 3.21 -12.37
C GLY A 50 -16.36 4.38 -12.22
N THR A 51 -17.53 4.26 -12.83
CA THR A 51 -18.36 5.36 -13.34
C THR A 51 -19.28 6.11 -12.36
N GLU A 52 -19.05 6.13 -11.03
CA GLU A 52 -19.98 6.81 -10.09
C GLU A 52 -19.37 7.88 -9.15
N ARG A 53 -20.16 8.94 -8.94
CA ARG A 53 -19.87 10.04 -8.00
C ARG A 53 -19.80 9.56 -6.54
N ALA A 54 -20.51 8.46 -6.22
CA ALA A 54 -20.61 7.84 -4.89
C ALA A 54 -19.28 7.22 -4.37
N ASP A 55 -18.26 7.10 -5.20
CA ASP A 55 -17.00 6.43 -4.84
C ASP A 55 -15.85 7.36 -4.45
N ALA A 56 -16.10 8.64 -4.19
CA ALA A 56 -15.06 9.61 -3.79
C ALA A 56 -14.23 9.16 -2.57
N ARG A 57 -14.87 8.48 -1.60
CA ARG A 57 -14.16 7.93 -0.43
C ARG A 57 -13.21 6.80 -0.81
N PHE A 58 -13.61 5.92 -1.72
CA PHE A 58 -12.79 4.79 -2.16
C PHE A 58 -11.66 5.25 -3.08
N ARG A 59 -11.90 6.28 -3.90
CA ARG A 59 -10.83 6.96 -4.66
C ARG A 59 -9.78 7.54 -3.73
N THR A 60 -10.22 8.20 -2.66
CA THR A 60 -9.31 8.73 -1.63
C THR A 60 -8.56 7.61 -0.94
N PHE A 61 -9.25 6.54 -0.52
CA PHE A 61 -8.62 5.39 0.11
C PHE A 61 -7.59 4.71 -0.81
N ARG A 62 -7.94 4.42 -2.06
CA ARG A 62 -7.03 3.86 -3.08
C ARG A 62 -5.77 4.72 -3.25
N ARG A 63 -5.94 6.04 -3.41
CA ARG A 63 -4.80 6.95 -3.51
C ARG A 63 -3.88 6.84 -2.28
N ARG A 64 -4.45 6.77 -1.08
CA ARG A 64 -3.68 6.62 0.17
C ARG A 64 -2.98 5.26 0.25
N VAL A 65 -3.61 4.19 -0.22
CA VAL A 65 -3.00 2.85 -0.32
C VAL A 65 -1.80 2.86 -1.26
N GLU A 66 -1.94 3.43 -2.46
CA GLU A 66 -0.81 3.54 -3.40
C GLU A 66 0.31 4.42 -2.84
N GLN A 67 -0.03 5.52 -2.19
CA GLN A 67 0.95 6.36 -1.51
C GLN A 67 1.70 5.59 -0.41
N ALA A 68 0.99 4.87 0.47
CA ALA A 68 1.59 4.06 1.53
C ALA A 68 2.53 2.98 0.97
N ARG A 69 2.18 2.39 -0.18
CA ARG A 69 3.04 1.43 -0.88
C ARG A 69 4.30 2.08 -1.41
N GLY A 70 4.20 3.26 -2.03
CA GLY A 70 5.36 4.02 -2.48
C GLY A 70 6.27 4.44 -1.32
N GLU A 71 5.70 4.84 -0.18
CA GLU A 71 6.44 5.14 1.05
C GLU A 71 7.24 3.92 1.54
N ALA A 72 6.63 2.73 1.53
CA ALA A 72 7.30 1.48 1.91
C ALA A 72 8.45 1.13 0.94
N GLU A 73 8.23 1.26 -0.36
CA GLU A 73 9.25 1.01 -1.38
C GLU A 73 10.44 1.96 -1.22
N VAL A 74 10.19 3.26 -1.06
CA VAL A 74 11.25 4.26 -0.82
C VAL A 74 12.05 3.94 0.45
N ARG A 75 11.37 3.53 1.52
CA ARG A 75 12.04 3.12 2.77
C ARG A 75 12.96 1.91 2.53
N ASP A 76 12.48 0.89 1.85
CA ASP A 76 13.24 -0.33 1.59
C ASP A 76 14.45 -0.07 0.69
N VAL A 77 14.24 0.69 -0.39
CA VAL A 77 15.33 1.16 -1.27
C VAL A 77 16.36 1.99 -0.49
N THR A 78 15.91 2.83 0.45
CA THR A 78 16.81 3.63 1.30
C THR A 78 17.67 2.74 2.19
N HIS A 79 17.11 1.68 2.77
CA HIS A 79 17.88 0.71 3.55
C HIS A 79 18.93 0.00 2.70
N ILE A 80 18.56 -0.44 1.49
CA ILE A 80 19.51 -1.08 0.57
C ILE A 80 20.59 -0.08 0.12
N ALA A 81 20.22 1.17 -0.18
CA ALA A 81 21.16 2.21 -0.58
C ALA A 81 22.19 2.52 0.51
N ARG A 82 21.80 2.49 1.79
CA ARG A 82 22.73 2.62 2.92
C ARG A 82 23.67 1.41 3.02
N ALA A 83 23.14 0.21 2.88
CA ALA A 83 23.94 -1.02 2.91
C ALA A 83 24.96 -1.11 1.76
N ALA A 84 24.65 -0.51 0.60
CA ALA A 84 25.54 -0.48 -0.56
C ALA A 84 26.90 0.20 -0.30
N GLY A 85 27.03 1.01 0.76
CA GLY A 85 28.31 1.58 1.17
C GLY A 85 29.32 0.55 1.70
N SER A 86 28.86 -0.63 2.13
CA SER A 86 29.71 -1.67 2.72
C SER A 86 29.41 -3.10 2.24
N ASP A 87 28.28 -3.33 1.57
CA ASP A 87 27.93 -4.61 0.94
C ASP A 87 27.79 -4.45 -0.58
N TRP A 88 28.71 -5.08 -1.31
CA TRP A 88 28.74 -5.05 -2.77
C TRP A 88 27.47 -5.67 -3.39
N ARG A 89 26.78 -6.59 -2.70
CA ARG A 89 25.53 -7.19 -3.21
C ARG A 89 24.41 -6.16 -3.25
N ALA A 90 24.33 -5.30 -2.24
CA ALA A 90 23.37 -4.19 -2.21
C ALA A 90 23.68 -3.15 -3.30
N ALA A 91 24.97 -2.88 -3.56
CA ALA A 91 25.39 -2.03 -4.68
C ALA A 91 25.04 -2.65 -6.04
N ALA A 92 25.28 -3.96 -6.23
CA ALA A 92 24.97 -4.68 -7.46
C ALA A 92 23.46 -4.72 -7.75
N TRP A 93 22.62 -5.00 -6.74
CA TRP A 93 21.16 -4.96 -6.88
C TRP A 93 20.67 -3.59 -7.35
N ARG A 94 21.21 -2.49 -6.78
CA ARG A 94 20.86 -1.13 -7.19
C ARG A 94 21.21 -0.84 -8.66
N LEU A 95 22.38 -1.28 -9.11
CA LEU A 95 22.84 -1.07 -10.48
C LEU A 95 21.94 -1.79 -11.49
N ALA A 96 21.54 -3.02 -11.18
CA ALA A 96 20.60 -3.79 -12.00
C ALA A 96 19.22 -3.09 -12.09
N GLN A 97 18.76 -2.46 -11.00
CA GLN A 97 17.48 -1.76 -10.96
C GLN A 97 17.47 -0.43 -11.74
N SER A 98 18.61 0.28 -11.81
CA SER A 98 18.71 1.57 -12.52
C SER A 98 18.85 1.46 -14.04
N GLY A 99 18.87 0.24 -14.60
CA GLY A 99 19.05 0.02 -16.04
C GLY A 99 20.40 0.50 -16.57
N ALA A 100 21.42 0.56 -15.70
CA ALA A 100 22.75 1.09 -16.04
C ALA A 100 23.70 0.02 -16.63
N LEU A 101 23.15 -1.06 -17.20
CA LEU A 101 23.87 -2.15 -17.85
C LEU A 101 23.40 -2.32 -19.30
#